data_AF-A0A210PGI9-F1
#
_entry.id   AF-A0A210PGI9-F1
#
_cell.length_a   1.000
_cell.length_b   1.000
_cell.length_c   1.000
_cell.angle_alpha   90.00
_cell.angle_beta   90.00
_cell.angle_gamma   90.00
#
_symmetry.space_group_name_H-M   'P 1'
#
loop_
_entity.id
_entity.type
_entity.pdbx_description
1 polymer ?
#
loop_
_entity_poly.entity_id
_entity_poly.type
_entity_poly.pdbx_seq_one_letter_code
_entity_poly.pdbx_strand_id
1 'polypeptide(L)'
;MNSRQGFKWTPVPGGAVSLCNKMTQDYLESLKIKQVYPGRLCTVFYEDMTTNPVKTFRKIYDFVGYQFNAAEQLRLTTMTASKAEADPGNTYRHDSLKTARAWRNQINTNVLTKTNKVCSKLYRLLGYPQLKNLVELNNTNIPLRLAEKEINNP
;
A
#
# COMPACT_ATOMS: atom_id res chain seq x y z
N MET A 1 -9.30 6.76 14.17
CA MET A 1 -10.38 6.36 13.24
C MET A 1 -9.79 6.15 11.85
N ASN A 2 -10.38 5.32 10.98
CA ASN A 2 -10.03 5.33 9.55
C ASN A 2 -11.29 5.62 8.73
N SER A 3 -11.14 6.19 7.52
CA SER A 3 -12.27 6.61 6.67
C SER A 3 -13.17 5.46 6.21
N ARG A 4 -12.78 4.21 6.47
CA ARG A 4 -13.50 3.00 6.09
C ARG A 4 -14.22 2.34 7.28
N GLN A 5 -14.24 3.00 8.43
CA GLN A 5 -14.93 2.50 9.61
C GLN A 5 -16.45 2.46 9.35
N GLY A 6 -17.06 1.29 9.52
CA GLY A 6 -18.49 1.07 9.27
C GLY A 6 -18.87 0.53 7.88
N PHE A 7 -17.92 0.44 6.94
CA PHE A 7 -18.19 -0.19 5.63
C PHE A 7 -18.17 -1.73 5.73
N LYS A 8 -19.18 -2.37 5.14
CA LYS A 8 -19.23 -3.83 5.03
C LYS A 8 -18.37 -4.32 3.86
N TRP A 9 -17.57 -5.36 4.10
CA TRP A 9 -16.82 -6.05 3.05
C TRP A 9 -17.76 -7.01 2.28
N THR A 10 -18.53 -6.49 1.33
CA THR A 10 -19.40 -7.29 0.47
C THR A 10 -18.82 -7.43 -0.93
N PRO A 11 -18.90 -8.61 -1.57
CA PRO A 11 -18.51 -8.75 -2.97
C PRO A 11 -19.38 -7.83 -3.83
N VAL A 12 -18.76 -6.87 -4.51
CA VAL A 12 -19.42 -6.10 -5.56
C VAL A 12 -19.24 -6.86 -6.88
N PRO A 13 -20.32 -7.27 -7.57
CA PRO A 13 -20.21 -7.95 -8.87
C PRO A 13 -19.35 -7.13 -9.83
N GLY A 14 -18.32 -7.74 -10.40
CA GLY A 14 -17.38 -7.07 -11.32
C GLY A 14 -16.47 -6.01 -10.69
N GLY A 15 -16.67 -5.61 -9.42
CA GLY A 15 -15.90 -4.54 -8.78
C GLY A 15 -14.40 -4.82 -8.71
N ALA A 16 -14.03 -6.03 -8.23
CA ALA A 16 -12.63 -6.45 -8.22
C ALA A 16 -12.04 -6.59 -9.63
N VAL A 17 -12.84 -7.02 -10.61
CA VAL A 17 -12.40 -7.17 -12.02
C VAL A 17 -12.07 -5.82 -12.62
N SER A 18 -13.02 -4.88 -12.53
CA SER A 18 -12.85 -3.52 -13.05
C SER A 18 -11.64 -2.83 -12.40
N LEU A 19 -11.56 -2.86 -11.06
CA LEU A 19 -10.50 -2.19 -10.34
C LEU A 19 -9.12 -2.80 -10.64
N CYS A 20 -8.97 -4.13 -10.57
CA CYS A 20 -7.67 -4.76 -10.76
C CYS A 20 -7.16 -4.67 -12.20
N ASN A 21 -8.06 -4.73 -13.19
CA ASN A 21 -7.69 -4.49 -14.58
C ASN A 21 -7.24 -3.04 -14.80
N LYS A 22 -8.00 -2.08 -14.27
CA LYS A 22 -7.65 -0.65 -14.36
C LYS A 22 -6.29 -0.37 -13.71
N MET A 23 -6.08 -0.82 -12.47
CA MET A 23 -4.80 -0.64 -11.78
C MET A 23 -3.62 -1.30 -12.52
N THR A 24 -3.86 -2.46 -13.16
CA THR A 24 -2.84 -3.12 -13.98
C THR A 24 -2.48 -2.26 -15.18
N GLN A 25 -3.47 -1.72 -15.88
CA GLN A 25 -3.26 -0.85 -17.04
C GLN A 25 -2.58 0.45 -16.63
N ASP A 26 -3.05 1.12 -15.58
CA ASP A 26 -2.48 2.35 -15.04
C ASP A 26 -1.00 2.16 -14.68
N TYR A 27 -0.65 1.04 -14.03
CA TYR A 27 0.75 0.75 -13.70
C TYR A 27 1.59 0.50 -14.95
N LEU A 28 1.14 -0.35 -15.88
CA LEU A 28 1.88 -0.62 -17.12
C LEU A 28 2.09 0.63 -17.96
N GLU A 29 1.08 1.52 -18.01
CA GLU A 29 1.20 2.80 -18.70
C GLU A 29 2.17 3.74 -17.98
N SER A 30 2.15 3.76 -16.64
CA SER A 30 3.14 4.52 -15.86
C SER A 30 4.58 4.10 -16.15
N LEU A 31 4.82 2.81 -16.43
CA LEU A 31 6.15 2.32 -16.82
C LEU A 31 6.58 2.88 -18.19
N LYS A 32 5.67 2.95 -19.16
CA LYS A 32 5.94 3.55 -20.47
C LYS A 32 6.22 5.04 -20.34
N ILE A 33 5.39 5.76 -19.59
CA ILE A 33 5.58 7.20 -19.33
C ILE A 33 6.94 7.44 -18.66
N LYS A 34 7.33 6.59 -17.70
CA LYS A 34 8.63 6.67 -17.03
C LYS A 34 9.81 6.45 -17.97
N GLN A 35 9.66 5.61 -19.01
CA GLN A 35 10.68 5.42 -20.04
C GLN A 35 10.81 6.65 -20.94
N VAL A 36 9.69 7.28 -21.31
CA VAL A 36 9.67 8.50 -22.14
C VAL A 36 10.18 9.71 -21.36
N TYR A 37 9.87 9.81 -20.07
CA TYR A 37 10.23 10.92 -19.20
C TYR A 37 11.03 10.44 -17.99
N PRO A 38 12.30 10.02 -18.19
CA PRO A 38 13.14 9.53 -17.11
C PRO A 38 13.33 10.63 -16.04
N GLY A 39 13.22 10.24 -14.77
CA GLY A 39 13.34 11.17 -13.64
C GLY A 39 12.13 12.09 -13.42
N ARG A 40 11.03 11.94 -14.18
CA ARG A 40 9.81 12.76 -14.00
C ARG A 40 8.66 12.02 -13.31
N LEU A 41 8.79 10.71 -13.11
CA LEU A 41 7.76 9.89 -12.47
C LEU A 41 8.33 9.09 -11.28
N CYS A 42 7.74 9.27 -10.11
CA CYS A 42 8.07 8.52 -8.89
C CYS A 42 6.85 7.73 -8.40
N THR A 43 6.91 6.40 -8.53
CA THR A 43 5.90 5.51 -7.97
C THR A 43 6.20 5.25 -6.50
N VAL A 44 5.19 5.48 -5.66
CA VAL A 44 5.22 5.26 -4.22
C VAL A 44 4.02 4.40 -3.84
N PHE A 45 4.26 3.36 -3.05
CA PHE A 45 3.21 2.51 -2.50
C PHE A 45 2.92 2.94 -1.07
N TYR A 46 1.64 2.98 -0.72
CA TYR A 46 1.20 3.33 0.63
C TYR A 46 1.74 2.33 1.66
N GLU A 47 1.83 1.06 1.28
CA GLU A 47 2.36 -0.04 2.08
C GLU A 47 3.84 0.18 2.43
N ASP A 48 4.65 0.63 1.48
CA ASP A 48 6.06 0.95 1.71
C ASP A 48 6.21 2.18 2.60
N MET A 49 5.35 3.19 2.39
CA MET A 49 5.33 4.42 3.19
C MET A 49 4.97 4.14 4.65
N THR A 50 4.05 3.22 4.91
CA THR A 50 3.64 2.86 6.27
C THR A 50 4.59 1.87 6.95
N THR A 51 5.24 0.99 6.18
CA THR A 51 6.19 0.00 6.72
C THR A 51 7.58 0.59 6.92
N ASN A 52 8.04 1.43 6.00
CA ASN A 52 9.37 2.05 6.00
C ASN A 52 9.28 3.55 5.68
N PRO A 53 8.67 4.37 6.55
CA PRO A 53 8.38 5.78 6.27
C PRO A 53 9.63 6.58 5.93
N VAL A 54 10.68 6.47 6.75
CA VAL A 54 11.94 7.23 6.54
C VAL A 54 12.58 6.90 5.19
N LYS A 55 12.66 5.61 4.82
CA LYS A 55 13.23 5.17 3.55
C LYS A 55 12.41 5.69 2.37
N THR A 56 11.08 5.59 2.47
CA THR A 56 10.16 6.02 1.41
C THR A 56 10.19 7.54 1.22
N PHE A 57 10.19 8.31 2.30
CA PHE A 57 10.27 9.77 2.23
C PHE A 57 11.61 10.26 1.71
N ARG A 58 12.73 9.63 2.11
CA ARG A 58 14.04 9.95 1.53
C ARG A 58 14.04 9.76 0.00
N LYS A 59 13.51 8.64 -0.50
CA LYS A 59 13.33 8.41 -1.95
C LYS A 59 12.51 9.52 -2.63
N ILE A 60 11.45 10.01 -1.97
CA ILE A 60 10.63 11.11 -2.50
C ILE A 60 11.43 12.42 -2.52
N TYR A 61 12.11 12.76 -1.43
CA TYR A 61 12.94 13.97 -1.32
C TYR A 61 14.05 13.98 -2.36
N ASP A 62 14.78 12.87 -2.51
CA ASP A 62 15.82 12.71 -3.52
C ASP A 62 15.25 12.89 -4.93
N PHE A 63 14.05 12.34 -5.19
CA PHE A 63 13.38 12.47 -6.48
C PHE A 63 12.99 13.92 -6.81
N VAL A 64 12.53 14.70 -5.82
CA VAL A 64 12.18 16.13 -6.01
C VAL A 64 13.37 17.09 -5.82
N GLY A 65 14.57 16.58 -5.54
CA GLY A 65 15.78 17.38 -5.38
C GLY A 65 15.90 18.10 -4.03
N TYR A 66 15.23 17.63 -2.99
CA TYR A 66 15.29 18.19 -1.63
C TYR A 66 16.18 17.34 -0.72
N GLN A 67 16.80 17.98 0.27
CA GLN A 67 17.58 17.28 1.30
C GLN A 67 16.68 16.76 2.41
N PHE A 68 16.78 15.47 2.73
CA PHE A 68 16.08 14.86 3.86
C PHE A 68 16.94 14.90 5.13
N ASN A 69 16.75 15.94 5.96
CA ASN A 69 17.56 16.19 7.16
C ASN A 69 16.89 15.64 8.44
N ALA A 70 17.57 15.82 9.59
CA ALA A 70 17.09 15.34 10.88
C ALA A 70 15.75 15.96 11.33
N ALA A 71 15.48 17.22 10.99
CA ALA A 71 14.23 17.88 11.33
C ALA A 71 13.05 17.28 10.56
N GLU A 72 13.24 16.97 9.27
CA GLU A 72 12.24 16.29 8.45
C GLU A 72 11.98 14.86 8.94
N GLN A 73 13.04 14.14 9.34
CA GLN A 73 12.89 12.81 9.94
C GLN A 73 12.11 12.86 11.25
N LEU A 74 12.38 13.84 12.11
CA LEU A 74 11.65 14.02 13.36
C LEU A 74 10.17 14.31 13.08
N ARG A 75 9.87 15.28 12.20
CA ARG A 75 8.51 15.63 11.79
C ARG A 75 7.75 14.43 11.24
N LEU A 76 8.37 13.67 10.34
CA LEU A 76 7.78 12.46 9.77
C LEU A 76 7.46 11.42 10.85
N THR A 77 8.39 11.18 11.78
CA THR A 77 8.20 10.23 12.87
C THR A 77 7.05 10.68 13.78
N THR A 78 6.97 11.97 14.09
CA THR A 78 5.84 12.55 14.85
C THR A 78 4.52 12.34 14.12
N MET A 79 4.45 12.58 12.81
CA MET A 79 3.21 12.44 12.03
C MET A 79 2.73 10.98 11.90
N THR A 80 3.67 10.04 11.77
CA THR A 80 3.39 8.61 11.52
C THR A 80 3.20 7.77 12.79
N ALA A 81 3.63 8.29 13.95
CA ALA A 81 3.50 7.66 15.27
C ALA A 81 2.82 8.57 16.30
N SER A 82 1.98 9.53 15.84
CA SER A 82 1.38 10.54 16.72
C SER A 82 0.36 9.93 17.68
N LYS A 83 0.55 10.08 18.99
CA LYS A 83 -0.46 9.68 19.98
C LYS A 83 -1.74 10.54 19.96
N ALA A 84 -1.78 11.61 19.17
CA ALA A 84 -2.97 12.47 19.05
C ALA A 84 -4.11 11.71 18.35
N GLU A 85 -5.36 12.02 18.74
CA GLU A 85 -6.53 11.38 18.16
C GLU A 85 -6.56 11.57 16.63
N ALA A 86 -6.60 10.46 15.90
CA ALA A 86 -6.76 10.43 14.46
C ALA A 86 -8.24 10.70 14.12
N ASP A 87 -8.58 11.97 13.92
CA ASP A 87 -9.85 12.44 13.36
C ASP A 87 -9.95 12.08 11.87
N PRO A 88 -11.13 11.74 11.32
CA PRO A 88 -11.27 11.30 9.92
C PRO A 88 -10.74 12.29 8.88
N GLY A 89 -10.62 13.59 9.23
CA GLY A 89 -10.08 14.64 8.37
C GLY A 89 -8.58 14.93 8.54
N ASN A 90 -7.90 14.35 9.54
CA ASN A 90 -6.48 14.65 9.78
C ASN A 90 -5.54 13.62 9.14
N THR A 91 -4.29 14.02 8.92
CA THR A 91 -3.22 13.17 8.36
C THR A 91 -2.37 12.49 9.44
N TYR A 92 -2.60 12.82 10.71
CA TYR A 92 -1.93 12.19 11.84
C TYR A 92 -2.50 10.79 12.07
N ARG A 93 -1.62 9.81 12.29
CA ARG A 93 -2.02 8.44 12.59
C ARG A 93 -1.27 7.96 13.83
N HIS A 94 -2.02 7.38 14.75
CA HIS A 94 -1.45 6.74 15.94
C HIS A 94 -0.57 5.56 15.60
N ASP A 95 -0.95 4.81 14.58
CA ASP A 95 -0.12 3.75 14.02
C ASP A 95 -0.55 3.55 12.55
N SER A 96 0.25 4.11 11.64
CA SER A 96 0.00 4.01 10.20
C SER A 96 0.08 2.56 9.69
N LEU A 97 0.95 1.73 10.30
CA LEU A 97 1.11 0.32 9.93
C LEU A 97 -0.10 -0.50 10.38
N LYS A 98 -0.59 -0.31 11.61
CA LYS A 98 -1.84 -0.93 12.09
C LYS A 98 -3.02 -0.54 11.22
N THR A 99 -3.09 0.72 10.80
CA THR A 99 -4.14 1.20 9.88
C THR A 99 -4.06 0.50 8.53
N ALA A 100 -2.87 0.37 7.95
CA ALA A 100 -2.66 -0.33 6.69
C ALA A 100 -2.96 -1.84 6.76
N ARG A 101 -2.82 -2.46 7.95
CA ARG A 101 -3.15 -3.87 8.19
C ARG A 101 -4.62 -4.13 8.54
N ALA A 102 -5.40 -3.09 8.85
CA ALA A 102 -6.75 -3.24 9.40
C ALA A 102 -7.69 -4.08 8.54
N TRP A 103 -7.56 -4.02 7.21
CA TRP A 103 -8.40 -4.78 6.29
C TRP A 103 -8.26 -6.30 6.45
N ARG A 104 -7.10 -6.80 6.91
CA ARG A 104 -6.85 -8.24 7.06
C ARG A 104 -7.81 -8.90 8.05
N ASN A 105 -8.23 -8.16 9.07
CA ASN A 105 -9.15 -8.65 10.11
C ASN A 105 -10.62 -8.42 9.78
N GLN A 106 -10.93 -7.72 8.68
CA GLN A 106 -12.29 -7.30 8.33
C GLN A 106 -12.82 -7.97 7.06
N ILE A 107 -11.92 -8.36 6.16
CA ILE A 107 -12.27 -9.05 4.92
C ILE A 107 -12.78 -10.46 5.22
N ASN A 108 -13.89 -10.86 4.60
CA ASN A 108 -14.34 -12.26 4.67
C ASN A 108 -13.67 -13.13 3.59
N THR A 109 -13.63 -14.43 3.82
CA THR A 109 -12.95 -15.42 2.97
C THR A 109 -13.52 -15.52 1.55
N ASN A 110 -14.81 -15.25 1.35
CA ASN A 110 -15.45 -15.24 0.04
C ASN A 110 -14.95 -14.05 -0.81
N VAL A 111 -14.91 -12.85 -0.22
CA VAL A 111 -14.35 -11.65 -0.86
C VAL A 111 -12.86 -11.85 -1.14
N LEU A 112 -12.11 -12.40 -0.18
CA LEU A 112 -10.69 -12.70 -0.35
C LEU A 112 -10.45 -13.63 -1.55
N THR A 113 -11.13 -14.78 -1.58
CA THR A 113 -10.97 -15.79 -2.65
C THR A 113 -11.29 -15.22 -4.03
N LYS A 114 -12.41 -14.49 -4.15
CA LYS A 114 -12.81 -13.86 -5.42
C LYS A 114 -11.80 -12.80 -5.87
N THR A 115 -11.35 -11.96 -4.94
CA THR A 115 -10.35 -10.91 -5.22
C THR A 115 -9.02 -11.53 -5.65
N ASN A 116 -8.53 -12.54 -4.92
CA ASN A 116 -7.30 -13.25 -5.26
C ASN A 116 -7.32 -13.85 -6.66
N LYS A 117 -8.43 -14.48 -7.05
CA LYS A 117 -8.58 -15.09 -8.37
C LYS A 117 -8.41 -14.04 -9.47
N VAL A 118 -9.08 -12.90 -9.32
CA VAL A 118 -9.14 -11.84 -10.33
C VAL A 118 -7.88 -10.99 -10.35
N CYS A 119 -7.32 -10.67 -9.19
CA CYS A 119 -6.24 -9.71 -9.04
C CYS A 119 -4.84 -10.35 -9.00
N SER A 120 -4.74 -11.67 -9.17
CA SER A 120 -3.47 -12.44 -9.16
C SER A 120 -2.37 -11.82 -10.04
N LYS A 121 -2.70 -11.39 -11.26
CA LYS A 121 -1.76 -10.71 -12.16
C LYS A 121 -1.26 -9.40 -11.57
N LEU A 122 -2.16 -8.56 -11.05
CA LEU A 122 -1.83 -7.29 -10.43
C LEU A 122 -0.95 -7.49 -9.18
N TYR A 123 -1.28 -8.49 -8.37
CA TYR A 123 -0.55 -8.82 -7.15
C TYR A 123 0.90 -9.16 -7.45
N ARG A 124 1.15 -10.04 -8.42
CA ARG A 124 2.51 -10.36 -8.86
C ARG A 124 3.25 -9.13 -9.40
N LEU A 125 2.56 -8.30 -10.18
CA LEU A 125 3.13 -7.11 -10.80
C LEU A 125 3.57 -6.04 -9.78
N LEU A 126 2.79 -5.88 -8.70
CA LEU A 126 3.01 -4.85 -7.69
C LEU A 126 3.64 -5.38 -6.39
N GLY A 127 3.83 -6.69 -6.27
CA GLY A 127 4.37 -7.35 -5.09
C GLY A 127 3.37 -7.49 -3.95
N TYR A 128 2.07 -7.58 -4.19
CA TYR A 128 1.11 -7.89 -3.12
C TYR A 128 1.09 -9.39 -2.83
N PRO A 129 1.25 -9.84 -1.57
CA PRO A 129 1.16 -11.25 -1.24
C PRO A 129 -0.27 -11.76 -1.41
N GLN A 130 -0.41 -12.92 -2.03
CA GLN A 130 -1.70 -13.55 -2.28
C GLN A 130 -2.13 -14.41 -1.08
N LEU A 131 -2.61 -13.75 -0.02
CA LEU A 131 -3.06 -14.39 1.23
C LEU A 131 -4.26 -15.30 0.98
N LYS A 132 -4.21 -16.57 1.40
CA LYS A 132 -5.20 -17.60 1.00
C LYS A 132 -6.26 -17.90 2.05
N ASN A 133 -5.97 -17.65 3.32
CA ASN A 133 -6.79 -18.11 4.44
C ASN A 133 -6.65 -17.19 5.66
N LEU A 134 -7.44 -17.46 6.71
CA LEU A 134 -7.44 -16.68 7.94
C LEU A 134 -6.08 -16.73 8.69
N VAL A 135 -5.37 -17.86 8.61
CA VAL A 135 -4.05 -18.01 9.24
C VAL A 135 -3.06 -17.02 8.61
N GLU A 136 -3.01 -16.95 7.29
CA GLU A 136 -2.18 -16.01 6.56
C GLU A 136 -2.62 -14.55 6.76
N LEU A 137 -3.93 -14.27 6.81
CA LEU A 137 -4.45 -12.92 7.11
C LEU A 137 -4.00 -12.42 8.50
N ASN A 138 -4.03 -13.30 9.50
CA ASN A 138 -3.64 -12.96 10.86
C ASN A 138 -2.13 -12.96 11.08
N ASN A 139 -1.35 -13.46 10.11
CA ASN A 139 0.10 -13.51 10.21
C ASN A 139 0.73 -12.13 9.93
N THR A 140 1.16 -11.45 10.99
CA THR A 140 1.82 -10.13 10.91
C THR A 140 3.22 -10.18 10.30
N ASN A 141 3.82 -11.37 10.18
CA ASN A 141 5.12 -11.55 9.56
C ASN A 141 5.03 -11.52 8.03
N ILE A 142 3.84 -11.74 7.45
CA ILE A 142 3.64 -11.55 6.01
C ILE A 142 3.54 -10.03 5.75
N PRO A 143 4.46 -9.44 4.95
CA PRO A 143 4.48 -7.99 4.73
C PRO A 143 3.24 -7.53 3.95
N LEU A 144 2.96 -6.22 3.94
CA LEU A 144 1.87 -5.68 3.12
C LEU A 144 2.23 -5.67 1.63
N ARG A 145 3.52 -5.56 1.32
CA ARG A 145 4.10 -5.64 -0.02
C ARG A 145 5.46 -6.35 0.07
N LEU A 146 5.72 -7.25 -0.86
CA LEU A 146 6.98 -7.96 -1.00
C LEU A 146 8.10 -6.99 -1.40
N ALA A 147 9.32 -7.27 -0.97
CA ALA A 147 10.46 -6.43 -1.34
C ALA A 147 10.73 -6.54 -2.85
N GLU A 148 11.22 -5.48 -3.49
CA GLU A 148 11.53 -5.47 -4.93
C GLU A 148 12.45 -6.63 -5.39
N LYS A 149 13.32 -7.13 -4.49
CA LYS A 149 14.19 -8.29 -4.76
C LYS A 149 13.45 -9.63 -4.88
N GLU A 150 12.28 -9.75 -4.27
CA GLU A 150 11.44 -10.96 -4.26
C GLU A 150 10.45 -11.00 -5.43
N ILE A 151 10.25 -9.87 -6.14
CA ILE A 151 9.34 -9.76 -7.29
C ILE A 151 10.00 -10.27 -8.59
N ASN A 152 11.33 -10.21 -8.67
CA ASN A 152 12.10 -10.50 -9.89
C ASN A 152 12.73 -11.91 -9.93
N ASN A 153 12.41 -12.78 -8.97
CA ASN A 153 12.82 -14.18 -9.03
C ASN A 153 11.54 -15.03 -9.24
N PRO A 154 11.28 -15.52 -10.47
CA PRO A 154 10.07 -16.28 -10.78
C PRO A 154 9.98 -17.61 -10.02
#